data_AF-A0A970B3X7-F1
#
_entry.id   AF-A0A970B3X7-F1
#
_cell.length_a   1.000
_cell.length_b   1.000
_cell.length_c   1.000
_cell.angle_alpha   90.00
_cell.angle_beta   90.00
_cell.angle_gamma   90.00
#
_symmetry.space_group_name_H-M   'P 1'
#
loop_
_entity.id
_entity.type
_entity.pdbx_description
1 polymer ?
#
loop_
_entity_poly.entity_id
_entity_poly.type
_entity_poly.pdbx_seq_one_letter_code
_entity_poly.pdbx_strand_id
1 'polypeptide(L)'
;LHVPHLLAAWQILPAWSIVLEPSSIILVLSSVIGFAFGAGIYLNNNVSKPVVLPSKALQDFLSYDLYTAKLYKLSIVFGVDSLSKISDVFDRSIIDGVGKLIGVGTILGGENLRYSTVGRSQGYLLTILIGIAVLVCLLLASGIR
;
A
#
# COMPACT_ATOMS: atom_id res chain seq x y z
N LEU A 1 12.52 45.92 5.24
CA LEU A 1 12.79 47.09 4.36
C LEU A 1 14.09 46.96 3.53
N HIS A 2 15.08 46.14 3.92
CA HIS A 2 16.39 46.08 3.22
C HIS A 2 16.53 45.00 2.14
N VAL A 3 15.50 44.17 1.97
CA VAL A 3 15.54 43.00 1.07
C VAL A 3 15.87 43.36 -0.39
N PRO A 4 15.32 44.43 -1.01
CA PRO A 4 15.65 44.77 -2.39
C PRO A 4 17.12 45.19 -2.56
N HIS A 5 17.67 45.89 -1.57
CA HIS A 5 19.06 46.37 -1.63
C HIS A 5 20.07 45.24 -1.38
N LEU A 6 19.74 44.29 -0.49
CA LEU A 6 20.51 43.07 -0.30
C LEU A 6 20.48 42.16 -1.54
N LEU A 7 19.32 42.00 -2.19
CA LEU A 7 19.20 41.25 -3.45
C LEU A 7 20.00 41.88 -4.59
N ALA A 8 20.06 43.22 -4.63
CA ALA A 8 20.91 43.95 -5.56
C ALA A 8 22.40 43.72 -5.26
N ALA A 9 22.80 43.81 -3.98
CA ALA A 9 24.17 43.59 -3.54
C ALA A 9 24.64 42.15 -3.80
N TRP A 10 23.75 41.17 -3.69
CA TRP A 10 23.99 39.76 -3.99
C TRP A 10 23.85 39.41 -5.48
N GLN A 11 23.63 40.39 -6.36
CA GLN A 11 23.48 40.21 -7.81
C GLN A 11 22.38 39.21 -8.22
N ILE A 12 21.36 39.05 -7.38
CA ILE A 12 20.18 38.21 -7.70
C ILE A 12 19.24 38.96 -8.64
N LEU A 13 19.29 40.31 -8.64
CA LEU A 13 18.50 41.13 -9.55
C LEU A 13 19.16 41.18 -10.94
N PRO A 14 18.38 40.99 -12.03
CA PRO A 14 18.90 41.13 -13.38
C PRO A 14 19.37 42.57 -13.65
N ALA A 15 20.41 42.71 -14.47
CA ALA A 15 20.86 44.01 -14.92
C ALA A 15 19.75 44.73 -15.71
N TRP A 16 19.69 46.06 -15.61
CA TRP A 16 18.67 46.87 -16.28
C TRP A 16 18.63 46.64 -17.79
N SER A 17 19.78 46.35 -18.41
CA SER A 17 19.89 46.01 -19.83
C SER A 17 19.05 44.79 -20.22
N ILE A 18 18.94 43.79 -19.34
CA ILE A 18 18.18 42.55 -19.56
C ILE A 18 16.67 42.81 -19.46
N VAL A 19 16.26 43.72 -18.56
CA VAL A 19 14.85 44.09 -18.39
C VAL A 19 14.32 44.87 -19.61
N LEU A 20 15.19 45.65 -20.25
CA LEU A 20 14.89 46.41 -21.48
C LEU A 20 14.94 45.56 -22.75
N GLU A 21 15.36 44.29 -22.67
CA GLU A 21 15.32 43.40 -23.82
C GLU A 21 13.87 43.17 -24.29
N PRO A 22 13.65 43.03 -25.60
CA PRO A 22 12.31 42.80 -26.15
C PRO A 22 11.58 41.61 -25.53
N SER A 23 12.29 40.54 -25.17
CA SER A 23 11.77 39.33 -24.51
C SER A 23 11.17 39.65 -23.14
N SER A 24 11.89 40.41 -22.31
CA SER A 24 11.47 40.84 -20.98
C SER A 24 10.25 41.76 -21.04
N ILE A 25 10.23 42.68 -22.00
CA ILE A 25 9.09 43.59 -22.21
C ILE A 25 7.82 42.80 -22.55
N ILE A 26 7.92 41.78 -23.42
CA ILE A 26 6.79 40.93 -23.80
C ILE A 26 6.25 40.14 -22.59
N LEU A 27 7.12 39.65 -21.70
CA LEU A 27 6.73 38.95 -20.46
C LEU A 27 6.01 39.87 -19.47
N VAL A 28 6.49 41.12 -19.33
CA VAL A 28 5.82 42.12 -18.49
C VAL A 28 4.44 42.44 -19.07
N LEU A 29 4.35 42.66 -20.38
CA LEU A 29 3.08 42.92 -21.04
C LEU A 29 2.09 41.76 -20.90
N SER A 30 2.52 40.50 -21.06
CA SER A 30 1.63 39.35 -20.91
C SER A 30 1.05 39.24 -19.50
N SER A 31 1.86 39.55 -18.49
CA SER A 31 1.43 39.58 -17.09
C SER A 31 0.42 40.69 -16.82
N VAL A 32 0.69 41.90 -17.33
CA VAL A 32 -0.23 43.05 -17.22
C VAL A 32 -1.55 42.76 -17.94
N ILE A 33 -1.50 42.14 -19.12
CA ILE A 33 -2.69 41.72 -19.88
C ILE A 33 -3.49 40.70 -19.07
N GLY A 34 -2.86 39.65 -18.52
CA GLY A 34 -3.53 38.65 -17.70
C GLY A 34 -4.22 39.25 -16.47
N PHE A 35 -3.55 40.18 -15.78
CA PHE A 35 -4.13 40.92 -14.66
C PHE A 35 -5.31 41.79 -15.09
N ALA A 36 -5.17 42.54 -16.18
CA ALA A 36 -6.24 43.39 -16.70
C ALA A 36 -7.47 42.57 -17.12
N PHE A 37 -7.28 41.39 -17.73
CA PHE A 37 -8.37 40.45 -18.05
C PHE A 37 -9.07 39.94 -16.80
N GLY A 38 -8.32 39.52 -15.78
CA GLY A 38 -8.89 39.09 -14.50
C GLY A 38 -9.68 40.21 -13.81
N ALA A 39 -9.11 41.41 -13.73
CA ALA A 39 -9.78 42.58 -13.18
C ALA A 39 -11.05 42.92 -13.98
N GLY A 40 -10.98 42.94 -15.31
CA GLY A 40 -12.13 43.22 -16.17
C GLY A 40 -13.30 42.24 -16.01
N ILE A 41 -13.03 40.97 -15.69
CA ILE A 41 -14.06 39.95 -15.46
C ILE A 41 -14.64 40.06 -14.04
N TYR A 42 -13.79 40.19 -13.02
CA TYR A 42 -14.24 40.09 -11.62
C TYR A 42 -14.67 41.43 -10.99
N LEU A 43 -14.07 42.57 -11.37
CA LEU A 43 -14.43 43.91 -10.88
C LEU A 43 -15.65 44.50 -11.60
N ASN A 44 -15.98 43.99 -12.78
CA ASN A 44 -17.11 44.48 -13.56
C ASN A 44 -18.44 43.90 -13.03
N ASN A 45 -19.42 44.77 -12.77
CA ASN A 45 -20.76 44.36 -12.34
C ASN A 45 -21.67 43.93 -13.51
N ASN A 46 -21.28 44.19 -14.76
CA ASN A 46 -22.03 43.74 -15.93
C ASN A 46 -21.84 42.24 -16.24
N VAL A 47 -20.89 41.58 -15.57
CA VAL A 47 -20.68 40.13 -15.72
C VAL A 47 -21.49 39.40 -14.65
N SER A 48 -22.44 38.57 -15.08
CA SER A 48 -23.22 37.74 -14.17
C SER A 48 -22.31 36.77 -13.42
N LYS A 49 -22.35 36.82 -12.08
CA LYS A 49 -21.62 35.93 -11.18
C LYS A 49 -22.59 34.85 -10.69
N PRO A 50 -22.22 33.55 -10.70
CA PRO A 50 -20.90 32.98 -10.94
C PRO A 50 -20.49 32.91 -12.43
N VAL A 51 -19.20 33.12 -12.71
CA VAL A 51 -18.65 33.03 -14.07
C VAL A 51 -18.59 31.56 -14.48
N VAL A 52 -19.33 31.19 -15.51
CA VAL A 52 -19.35 29.83 -16.07
C VAL A 52 -18.54 29.85 -17.36
N LEU A 53 -17.60 28.91 -17.50
CA LEU A 53 -16.84 28.76 -18.75
C LEU A 53 -17.76 28.19 -19.85
N PRO A 54 -17.49 28.47 -21.14
CA PRO A 54 -18.25 27.89 -22.24
C PRO A 54 -18.29 26.35 -22.22
N SER A 55 -17.23 25.73 -21.72
CA SER A 55 -17.15 24.28 -21.47
C SER A 55 -17.22 24.01 -19.97
N LYS A 56 -18.38 23.52 -19.50
CA LYS A 56 -18.54 23.04 -18.11
C LYS A 56 -17.57 21.92 -17.78
N ALA A 57 -17.27 21.04 -18.74
CA ALA A 57 -16.32 19.94 -18.53
C ALA A 57 -14.91 20.46 -18.17
N LEU A 58 -14.46 21.53 -18.83
CA LEU A 58 -13.17 22.15 -18.52
C LEU A 58 -13.19 22.87 -17.17
N GLN A 59 -14.31 23.55 -16.86
CA GLN A 59 -14.50 24.18 -15.55
C GLN A 59 -14.44 23.15 -14.43
N ASP A 60 -15.17 22.05 -14.56
CA ASP A 60 -15.18 20.98 -13.57
C ASP A 60 -13.81 20.32 -13.46
N PHE A 61 -13.14 20.05 -14.60
CA PHE A 61 -11.79 19.48 -14.62
C PHE A 61 -10.76 20.31 -13.84
N LEU A 62 -10.77 21.63 -14.03
CA LEU A 62 -9.91 22.55 -13.28
C LEU A 62 -10.37 22.74 -11.83
N SER A 63 -11.68 22.68 -11.57
CA SER A 63 -12.25 22.84 -10.22
C SER A 63 -11.98 21.63 -9.32
N TYR A 64 -11.83 20.42 -9.88
CA TYR A 64 -11.53 19.19 -9.14
C TYR A 64 -10.04 18.84 -9.12
N ASP A 65 -9.13 19.83 -9.23
CA ASP A 65 -7.68 19.64 -9.24
C ASP A 65 -7.22 18.54 -10.22
N LEU A 66 -7.75 18.57 -11.45
CA LEU A 66 -7.49 17.59 -12.51
C LEU A 66 -7.86 16.14 -12.12
N TYR A 67 -8.74 15.96 -11.13
CA TYR A 67 -9.10 14.68 -10.54
C TYR A 67 -7.91 13.89 -9.96
N THR A 68 -6.82 14.57 -9.62
CA THR A 68 -5.57 13.93 -9.15
C THR A 68 -5.81 13.01 -7.95
N ALA A 69 -6.63 13.45 -6.98
CA ALA A 69 -6.98 12.65 -5.81
C ALA A 69 -7.75 11.36 -6.18
N LYS A 70 -8.63 11.42 -7.18
CA LYS A 70 -9.40 10.26 -7.65
C LYS A 70 -8.50 9.28 -8.38
N LEU A 71 -7.60 9.78 -9.23
CA LEU A 71 -6.61 8.97 -9.93
C LEU A 71 -5.65 8.28 -8.95
N TYR A 72 -5.15 8.99 -7.93
CA TYR A 72 -4.31 8.42 -6.89
C TYR A 72 -5.02 7.29 -6.12
N LYS A 73 -6.27 7.51 -5.72
CA LYS A 73 -7.07 6.49 -5.03
C LYS A 73 -7.32 5.25 -5.90
N LEU A 74 -7.61 5.46 -7.18
CA LEU A 74 -7.90 4.37 -8.12
C LEU A 74 -6.65 3.59 -8.54
N SER A 75 -5.49 4.22 -8.59
CA SER A 75 -4.25 3.58 -9.04
C SER A 75 -3.48 2.99 -7.87
N ILE A 76 -2.90 3.86 -7.05
CA ILE A 76 -1.95 3.47 -6.01
C ILE A 76 -2.69 2.86 -4.83
N VAL A 77 -3.69 3.56 -4.29
CA VAL A 77 -4.38 3.09 -3.08
C VAL A 77 -5.11 1.78 -3.34
N PHE A 78 -5.85 1.68 -4.45
CA PHE A 78 -6.53 0.44 -4.84
C PHE A 78 -5.57 -0.73 -5.03
N GLY A 79 -4.43 -0.49 -5.71
CA GLY A 79 -3.42 -1.52 -5.92
C GLY A 79 -2.84 -2.03 -4.60
N VAL A 80 -2.40 -1.12 -3.74
CA VAL A 80 -1.82 -1.46 -2.43
C VAL A 80 -2.84 -2.13 -1.52
N ASP A 81 -4.07 -1.63 -1.44
CA ASP A 81 -5.15 -2.21 -0.63
C ASP A 81 -5.51 -3.63 -1.08
N SER A 82 -5.61 -3.85 -2.40
CA SER A 82 -5.90 -5.18 -2.96
C SER A 82 -4.78 -6.17 -2.64
N LEU A 83 -3.53 -5.77 -2.84
CA LEU A 83 -2.38 -6.64 -2.58
C LEU A 83 -2.22 -6.96 -1.09
N SER A 84 -2.47 -5.97 -0.22
CA SER A 84 -2.43 -6.14 1.23
C SER A 84 -3.48 -7.15 1.70
N LYS A 85 -4.73 -7.05 1.22
CA LYS A 85 -5.79 -8.01 1.55
C LYS A 85 -5.47 -9.42 1.07
N ILE A 86 -4.92 -9.57 -0.13
CA ILE A 86 -4.51 -10.87 -0.65
C ILE A 86 -3.42 -11.48 0.25
N SER A 87 -2.42 -10.68 0.63
CA SER A 87 -1.34 -11.12 1.52
C SER A 87 -1.85 -11.53 2.90
N ASP A 88 -2.78 -10.77 3.49
CA ASP A 88 -3.38 -11.06 4.79
C ASP A 88 -4.18 -12.37 4.76
N VAL A 89 -5.01 -12.55 3.73
CA VAL A 89 -5.78 -13.79 3.55
C VAL A 89 -4.86 -14.99 3.32
N PHE A 90 -3.78 -14.81 2.56
CA PHE A 90 -2.80 -15.87 2.31
C PHE A 90 -2.12 -16.31 3.60
N ASP A 91 -1.58 -15.38 4.38
CA ASP A 91 -0.92 -15.68 5.65
C ASP A 91 -1.88 -16.39 6.62
N ARG A 92 -3.05 -15.79 6.86
CA ARG A 92 -4.04 -16.31 7.80
C ARG A 92 -4.65 -17.66 7.40
N SER A 93 -4.78 -17.92 6.10
CA SER A 93 -5.42 -19.16 5.62
C SER A 93 -4.42 -20.28 5.39
N ILE A 94 -3.26 -19.98 4.79
CA ILE A 94 -2.28 -20.98 4.37
C ILE A 94 -1.22 -21.16 5.44
N ILE A 95 -0.50 -20.09 5.78
CA ILE A 95 0.65 -20.16 6.70
C ILE A 95 0.17 -20.57 8.10
N ASP A 96 -0.81 -19.83 8.61
CA ASP A 96 -1.49 -20.12 9.88
C ASP A 96 -2.20 -21.47 9.88
N GLY A 97 -2.79 -21.84 8.74
CA GLY A 97 -3.51 -23.10 8.56
C GLY A 97 -2.59 -24.31 8.74
N VAL A 98 -1.40 -24.28 8.14
CA VAL A 98 -0.41 -25.35 8.27
C VAL A 98 0.01 -25.54 9.73
N GLY A 99 0.32 -24.46 10.45
CA GLY A 99 0.67 -24.53 11.86
C GLY A 99 -0.44 -25.15 12.71
N LYS A 100 -1.69 -24.73 12.50
CA LYS A 100 -2.87 -25.28 13.20
C LYS A 100 -3.08 -26.75 12.90
N LEU A 101 -2.89 -27.20 11.65
CA LEU A 101 -3.03 -28.61 11.27
C LEU A 101 -2.00 -29.50 11.97
N ILE A 102 -0.74 -29.05 12.04
CA ILE A 102 0.30 -29.78 12.77
C ILE A 102 -0.06 -29.87 14.25
N GLY A 103 -0.47 -28.75 14.86
CA GLY A 103 -0.89 -28.71 16.27
C GLY A 103 -2.06 -29.65 16.56
N VAL A 104 -3.08 -29.66 15.72
CA VAL A 104 -4.22 -30.59 15.81
C VAL A 104 -3.75 -32.04 15.66
N GLY A 105 -2.85 -32.32 14.70
CA GLY A 105 -2.27 -33.65 14.51
C GLY A 105 -1.53 -34.14 15.75
N THR A 106 -0.77 -33.28 16.42
CA THR A 106 -0.08 -33.62 17.68
C THR A 106 -1.05 -33.91 18.81
N ILE A 107 -2.09 -33.08 18.99
CA ILE A 107 -3.10 -33.30 20.04
C ILE A 107 -3.86 -34.61 19.80
N LEU A 108 -4.31 -34.85 18.57
CA LEU A 108 -5.02 -36.09 18.22
C LEU A 108 -4.13 -37.32 18.41
N GLY A 109 -2.85 -37.24 18.04
CA GLY A 109 -1.88 -38.30 18.28
C GLY A 109 -1.71 -38.59 19.78
N GLY A 110 -1.55 -37.56 20.60
CA GLY A 110 -1.42 -37.69 22.05
C GLY A 110 -2.66 -38.29 22.73
N GLU A 111 -3.85 -37.82 22.36
CA GLU A 111 -5.12 -38.36 22.87
C GLU A 111 -5.30 -39.84 22.49
N ASN A 112 -4.99 -40.23 21.24
CA ASN A 112 -5.04 -41.62 20.81
C ASN A 112 -4.06 -42.51 21.58
N LEU A 113 -2.83 -42.03 21.82
CA LEU A 113 -1.84 -42.76 22.61
C LEU A 113 -2.28 -42.91 24.08
N ARG A 114 -2.99 -41.93 24.65
CA ARG A 114 -3.55 -42.02 26.01
C ARG A 114 -4.47 -43.24 26.16
N TYR A 115 -5.31 -43.50 25.16
CA TYR A 115 -6.23 -44.66 25.18
C TYR A 115 -5.52 -46.02 25.10
N SER A 116 -4.23 -46.06 24.75
CA SER A 116 -3.43 -47.29 24.80
C SER A 116 -3.23 -47.81 26.24
N THR A 117 -3.38 -46.93 27.25
CA THR A 117 -3.25 -47.31 28.67
C THR A 117 -4.59 -47.75 29.26
N VAL A 118 -4.87 -49.06 29.24
CA VAL A 118 -6.16 -49.65 29.63
C VAL A 118 -6.35 -49.77 31.15
N GLY A 119 -5.31 -49.49 31.95
CA GLY A 119 -5.37 -49.56 33.43
C GLY A 119 -5.48 -50.97 34.01
N ARG A 120 -5.37 -52.03 33.19
CA ARG A 120 -5.39 -53.44 33.63
C ARG A 120 -4.03 -54.11 33.42
N SER A 121 -3.53 -54.83 34.43
CA SER A 121 -2.25 -55.54 34.40
C SER A 121 -2.12 -56.52 33.23
N GLN A 122 -3.21 -57.22 32.87
CA GLN A 122 -3.26 -58.16 31.75
C GLN A 122 -2.96 -57.49 30.39
N GLY A 123 -3.39 -56.23 30.19
CA GLY A 123 -3.14 -55.48 28.97
C GLY A 123 -1.66 -55.09 28.80
N TYR A 124 -1.00 -54.78 29.91
CA TYR A 124 0.44 -54.47 29.92
C TYR A 124 1.30 -55.71 29.66
N LEU A 125 0.95 -56.86 30.26
CA LEU A 125 1.65 -58.13 30.01
C LEU A 125 1.56 -58.55 28.54
N LEU A 126 0.38 -58.39 27.92
CA LEU A 126 0.17 -58.69 26.51
C LEU A 126 1.03 -57.81 25.59
N THR A 127 1.08 -56.50 25.84
CA THR A 127 1.90 -55.57 25.04
C THR A 127 3.40 -55.86 25.17
N ILE A 128 3.89 -56.25 26.36
CA ILE A 128 5.29 -56.68 26.54
C ILE A 128 5.58 -57.95 25.73
N LEU A 129 4.72 -58.96 25.79
CA LEU A 129 4.91 -60.23 25.07
C LEU A 129 4.93 -60.02 23.55
N ILE A 130 4.00 -59.21 23.03
CA ILE A 130 3.98 -58.81 21.61
C ILE A 130 5.25 -58.05 21.24
N GLY A 131 5.70 -57.10 22.07
CA GLY A 131 6.92 -56.33 21.85
C GLY A 131 8.17 -57.22 21.73
N ILE A 132 8.32 -58.20 22.62
CA ILE A 132 9.43 -59.17 22.57
C ILE A 132 9.36 -60.02 21.30
N ALA A 133 8.18 -60.54 20.95
CA ALA A 133 8.01 -61.35 19.75
C ALA A 133 8.36 -60.57 18.46
N VAL A 134 7.95 -59.30 18.37
CA VAL A 134 8.28 -58.41 17.24
C VAL A 134 9.78 -58.15 17.17
N LEU A 135 10.44 -57.87 18.30
CA LEU A 135 11.89 -57.64 18.35
C LEU A 135 12.69 -58.89 17.93
N VAL A 136 12.31 -60.07 18.42
CA VAL A 136 12.95 -61.35 18.02
C VAL A 136 12.76 -61.59 16.52
N CYS A 137 11.55 -61.36 16.00
CA CYS A 137 11.27 -61.47 14.57
C CYS A 137 12.13 -60.50 13.73
N LEU A 138 12.23 -59.24 14.16
CA LEU A 138 13.05 -58.23 13.49
C LEU A 138 14.53 -58.62 13.49
N LEU A 139 15.05 -59.13 14.62
CA LEU A 139 16.43 -59.59 14.75
C LEU A 139 16.72 -60.77 13.81
N LEU A 140 15.86 -61.78 13.81
CA LEU A 140 15.97 -62.92 12.91
C LEU A 140 15.90 -62.47 11.45
N ALA A 141 14.98 -61.57 11.09
CA ALA A 141 14.87 -61.03 9.74
C ALA A 141 16.11 -60.21 9.31
N SER A 142 16.72 -59.48 10.24
CA SER A 142 17.93 -58.69 9.98
C SER A 142 19.20 -59.55 9.86
N GLY A 143 19.28 -60.67 10.58
CA GLY A 143 20.40 -61.62 10.54
C GLY A 143 20.32 -62.64 9.40
N ILE A 144 19.22 -62.66 8.64
CA ILE A 144 19.02 -63.49 7.44
C ILE A 144 19.52 -62.77 6.16
N ARG A 145 20.09 -61.55 6.29
CA ARG A 145 20.80 -60.85 5.21
C ARG A 145 22.31 -61.08 5.25
#